data_AF-A0A3M1FSS8-F1
#
_entry.id   AF-A0A3M1FSS8-F1
#
_cell.length_a   1.000
_cell.length_b   1.000
_cell.length_c   1.000
_cell.angle_alpha   90.00
_cell.angle_beta   90.00
_cell.angle_gamma   90.00
#
_symmetry.space_group_name_H-M   'P 1'
#
loop_
_entity.id
_entity.type
_entity.pdbx_description
1 polymer ?
#
loop_
_entity_poly.entity_id
_entity_poly.type
_entity_poly.pdbx_seq_one_letter_code
_entity_poly.pdbx_strand_id
1 'polypeptide(L)'
;MRLKCLGCEALARIIYLCAAHSPHIVDVTLCEIGLHNRPGELRKHLQQEIDQTDPEKYDAVVLVYGLCGQATLGLQARNVPVAIPKAHDCITLFLGDRARYRQVFEEEPGTYWYTNDYIERKAGTTVALGTGIETNLDEVYEEYVEKYGKDNADYLMEVMGAWQAHYRRAVFIDTGVGDGADVARRAQEQAERRGWVYQRMEGDLVLIRRLLNGDWDKDFVVLQPGQETVVTYDDEVMACRAITSLPHSDGP
;
A
#
# COMPACT_ATOMS: atom_id res chain seq x y z
N MET A 1 -19.49 -2.91 -16.50
CA MET A 1 -19.68 -2.81 -15.05
C MET A 1 -19.55 -1.36 -14.61
N ARG A 2 -20.09 -1.03 -13.44
CA ARG A 2 -19.76 0.17 -12.66
C ARG A 2 -18.99 -0.26 -11.41
N LEU A 3 -17.75 0.20 -11.31
CA LEU A 3 -16.82 -0.15 -10.24
C LEU A 3 -16.67 1.01 -9.26
N LYS A 4 -16.71 0.72 -7.96
CA LYS A 4 -16.24 1.65 -6.92
C LYS A 4 -14.76 1.35 -6.64
N CYS A 5 -13.87 2.25 -7.02
CA CYS A 5 -12.44 2.10 -6.80
C CYS A 5 -12.03 2.80 -5.51
N LEU A 6 -11.48 2.06 -4.55
CA LEU A 6 -10.84 2.61 -3.36
C LEU A 6 -9.33 2.46 -3.51
N GLY A 7 -8.58 3.56 -3.50
CA GLY A 7 -7.15 3.51 -3.77
C GLY A 7 -6.31 4.42 -2.90
N CYS A 8 -5.05 4.05 -2.71
CA CYS A 8 -4.09 4.89 -2.00
C CYS A 8 -3.72 6.10 -2.85
N GLU A 9 -3.68 7.28 -2.24
CA GLU A 9 -3.17 8.49 -2.88
C GLU A 9 -1.77 8.32 -3.47
N ALA A 10 -0.94 7.44 -2.91
CA ALA A 10 0.36 7.08 -3.45
C ALA A 10 0.32 6.56 -4.90
N LEU A 11 -0.85 6.13 -5.39
CA LEU A 11 -1.06 5.58 -6.74
C LEU A 11 -2.02 6.45 -7.58
N ALA A 12 -2.36 7.66 -7.12
CA ALA A 12 -3.46 8.45 -7.66
C ALA A 12 -3.41 8.67 -9.17
N ARG A 13 -2.27 9.09 -9.75
CA ARG A 13 -2.16 9.33 -11.20
C ARG A 13 -2.35 8.05 -12.00
N ILE A 14 -1.80 6.93 -11.51
CA ILE A 14 -1.95 5.64 -12.17
C ILE A 14 -3.40 5.17 -12.11
N ILE A 15 -4.06 5.34 -10.97
CA ILE A 15 -5.48 5.02 -10.80
C ILE A 15 -6.33 5.82 -11.79
N TYR A 16 -6.15 7.14 -11.85
CA TYR A 16 -6.91 7.97 -12.77
C TYR A 16 -6.62 7.64 -14.24
N LEU A 17 -5.36 7.39 -14.60
CA LEU A 17 -4.99 6.98 -15.95
C LEU A 17 -5.67 5.67 -16.35
N CYS A 18 -5.58 4.64 -15.50
CA CYS A 18 -6.18 3.34 -15.76
C CYS A 18 -7.72 3.42 -15.76
N ALA A 19 -8.33 4.21 -14.88
CA ALA A 19 -9.77 4.46 -14.86
C ALA A 19 -10.24 5.13 -16.16
N ALA A 20 -9.50 6.12 -16.68
CA ALA A 20 -9.83 6.82 -17.91
C ALA A 20 -9.79 5.91 -19.16
N HIS A 21 -8.99 4.83 -19.12
CA HIS A 21 -8.88 3.85 -20.21
C HIS A 21 -9.71 2.58 -19.98
N SER A 22 -10.40 2.47 -18.86
CA SER A 22 -11.19 1.28 -18.54
C SER A 22 -12.41 1.15 -19.46
N PRO A 23 -12.81 -0.09 -19.87
CA PRO A 23 -14.09 -0.33 -20.52
C PRO A 23 -15.28 -0.22 -19.54
N HIS A 24 -15.05 0.14 -18.29
CA HIS A 24 -16.06 0.23 -17.23
C HIS A 24 -16.17 1.66 -16.68
N ILE A 25 -17.32 1.95 -16.07
CA ILE A 25 -17.48 3.20 -15.32
C ILE A 25 -16.76 3.02 -13.98
N VAL A 26 -15.74 3.80 -13.71
CA VAL A 26 -14.96 3.71 -12.47
C VAL A 26 -15.11 4.99 -11.66
N ASP A 27 -15.83 4.90 -10.53
CA ASP A 27 -15.92 5.99 -9.56
C ASP A 27 -14.76 5.84 -8.56
N VAL A 28 -13.81 6.78 -8.57
CA VAL A 28 -12.57 6.72 -7.77
C VAL A 28 -12.71 7.48 -6.47
N THR A 29 -12.44 6.81 -5.36
CA THR A 29 -12.22 7.39 -4.03
C THR A 29 -10.78 7.14 -3.62
N LEU A 30 -10.05 8.21 -3.30
CA LEU A 30 -8.68 8.12 -2.81
C LEU A 30 -8.66 8.22 -1.29
N CYS A 31 -7.94 7.32 -0.62
CA CYS A 31 -7.64 7.45 0.80
C CYS A 31 -6.29 8.13 0.98
N GLU A 32 -6.23 8.97 2.01
CA GLU A 32 -5.07 9.79 2.35
C GLU A 32 -3.76 8.98 2.41
N ILE A 33 -2.70 9.56 1.85
CA ILE A 33 -1.37 8.99 1.92
C ILE A 33 -0.92 8.79 3.38
N GLY A 34 -0.22 7.69 3.66
CA GLY A 34 0.30 7.38 5.01
C GLY A 34 -0.65 6.61 5.92
N LEU A 35 -1.93 6.41 5.56
CA LEU A 35 -2.85 5.59 6.37
C LEU A 35 -2.38 4.14 6.58
N HIS A 36 -1.51 3.61 5.71
CA HIS A 36 -0.91 2.27 5.90
C HIS A 36 0.01 2.18 7.13
N ASN A 37 0.46 3.29 7.70
CA ASN A 37 1.18 3.34 8.98
C ASN A 37 0.24 3.07 10.17
N ARG A 38 -1.08 3.20 9.96
CA ARG A 38 -2.14 2.99 10.95
C ARG A 38 -3.12 1.92 10.43
N PRO A 39 -2.69 0.66 10.27
CA PRO A 39 -3.44 -0.36 9.52
C PRO A 39 -4.83 -0.65 10.08
N GLY A 40 -5.04 -0.50 11.41
CA GLY A 40 -6.37 -0.62 12.01
C GLY A 40 -7.34 0.49 11.59
N GLU A 41 -6.85 1.74 11.48
CA GLU A 41 -7.64 2.88 11.01
C GLU A 41 -7.95 2.74 9.51
N LEU A 42 -6.94 2.39 8.71
CA LEU A 42 -7.13 2.14 7.28
C LEU A 42 -8.14 1.01 7.04
N ARG A 43 -8.04 -0.11 7.77
CA ARG A 43 -9.01 -1.21 7.68
C ARG A 43 -10.43 -0.73 7.97
N LYS A 44 -10.62 0.02 9.06
CA LYS A 44 -11.94 0.53 9.44
C LYS A 44 -12.50 1.45 8.37
N HIS A 45 -11.68 2.34 7.82
CA HIS A 45 -12.08 3.24 6.74
C HIS A 45 -12.46 2.48 5.46
N LEU A 46 -11.62 1.54 5.01
CA LEU A 46 -11.91 0.71 3.83
C LEU A 46 -13.19 -0.12 4.03
N GLN A 47 -13.38 -0.72 5.22
CA GLN A 47 -14.59 -1.48 5.51
C GLN A 47 -15.83 -0.58 5.49
N GLN A 48 -15.78 0.62 6.05
CA GLN A 48 -16.89 1.57 6.00
C GLN A 48 -17.26 1.94 4.55
N GLU A 49 -16.26 2.16 3.69
CA GLU A 49 -16.50 2.42 2.27
C GLU A 49 -17.11 1.23 1.54
N ILE A 50 -16.68 0.00 1.88
CA ILE A 50 -17.28 -1.23 1.34
C ILE A 50 -18.73 -1.39 1.83
N ASP A 51 -18.98 -1.20 3.13
CA ASP A 51 -20.31 -1.33 3.75
C ASP A 51 -21.33 -0.36 3.16
N GLN A 52 -20.91 0.86 2.83
CA GLN A 52 -21.74 1.91 2.24
C GLN A 52 -21.91 1.77 0.72
N THR A 53 -21.37 0.72 0.10
CA THR A 53 -21.49 0.52 -1.34
C THR A 53 -22.92 0.07 -1.68
N ASP A 54 -23.60 0.90 -2.45
CA ASP A 54 -24.95 0.66 -2.96
C ASP A 54 -24.91 -0.43 -4.06
N PRO A 55 -25.51 -1.62 -3.82
CA PRO A 55 -25.52 -2.72 -4.79
C PRO A 55 -26.43 -2.46 -5.99
N GLU A 56 -27.35 -1.48 -5.94
CA GLU A 56 -28.16 -1.09 -7.10
C GLU A 56 -27.35 -0.22 -8.07
N LYS A 57 -26.28 0.44 -7.56
CA LYS A 57 -25.41 1.33 -8.33
C LYS A 57 -24.14 0.64 -8.83
N TYR A 58 -23.49 -0.15 -7.98
CA TYR A 58 -22.16 -0.71 -8.27
C TYR A 58 -22.22 -2.23 -8.43
N ASP A 59 -21.47 -2.75 -9.41
CA ASP A 59 -21.33 -4.19 -9.62
C ASP A 59 -20.25 -4.79 -8.70
N ALA A 60 -19.24 -4.01 -8.32
CA ALA A 60 -18.14 -4.44 -7.44
C ALA A 60 -17.36 -3.27 -6.84
N VAL A 61 -16.64 -3.55 -5.76
CA VAL A 61 -15.58 -2.70 -5.22
C VAL A 61 -14.22 -3.24 -5.67
N VAL A 62 -13.33 -2.36 -6.10
CA VAL A 62 -11.93 -2.70 -6.41
C VAL A 62 -10.99 -1.94 -5.48
N LEU A 63 -10.09 -2.65 -4.81
CA LEU A 63 -9.11 -2.05 -3.90
C LEU A 63 -7.75 -1.95 -4.58
N VAL A 64 -7.28 -0.73 -4.82
CA VAL A 64 -5.91 -0.49 -5.31
C VAL A 64 -4.95 -0.46 -4.11
N TYR A 65 -4.85 -1.63 -3.47
CA TYR A 65 -4.10 -1.91 -2.24
C TYR A 65 -3.55 -3.34 -2.24
N GLY A 66 -2.40 -3.56 -1.58
CA GLY A 66 -1.97 -4.89 -1.16
C GLY A 66 -2.39 -5.18 0.30
N LEU A 67 -1.61 -5.98 1.03
CA LEU A 67 -1.77 -6.14 2.48
C LEU A 67 -1.52 -4.82 3.22
N CYS A 68 -0.55 -4.01 2.79
CA CYS A 68 -0.25 -2.66 3.31
C CYS A 68 -0.21 -2.61 4.84
N GLY A 69 0.72 -3.36 5.46
CA GLY A 69 0.78 -3.48 6.93
C GLY A 69 -0.38 -4.30 7.52
N GLN A 70 -0.95 -5.22 6.74
CA GLN A 70 -2.15 -6.02 7.06
C GLN A 70 -3.45 -5.21 7.17
N ALA A 71 -3.49 -3.99 6.64
CA ALA A 71 -4.69 -3.15 6.63
C ALA A 71 -5.87 -3.77 5.87
N THR A 72 -5.61 -4.56 4.83
CA THR A 72 -6.67 -5.23 4.06
C THR A 72 -7.10 -6.58 4.62
N LEU A 73 -6.41 -7.11 5.65
CA LEU A 73 -6.77 -8.37 6.30
C LEU A 73 -8.10 -8.26 7.06
N GLY A 74 -8.99 -9.25 6.92
CA GLY A 74 -10.30 -9.27 7.58
C GLY A 74 -11.33 -8.33 6.97
N LEU A 75 -11.02 -7.65 5.86
CA LEU A 75 -12.03 -6.94 5.07
C LEU A 75 -13.06 -7.93 4.54
N GLN A 76 -14.33 -7.56 4.65
CA GLN A 76 -15.47 -8.41 4.30
C GLN A 76 -16.20 -7.85 3.09
N ALA A 77 -16.49 -8.71 2.12
CA ALA A 77 -17.44 -8.37 1.07
C ALA A 77 -18.87 -8.42 1.64
N ARG A 78 -19.58 -7.30 1.51
CA ARG A 78 -20.95 -7.14 2.00
C ARG A 78 -21.96 -7.45 0.90
N ASN A 79 -22.42 -6.42 0.19
CA ASN A 79 -23.51 -6.55 -0.77
C ASN A 79 -23.03 -6.81 -2.20
N VAL A 80 -21.78 -6.46 -2.50
CA VAL A 80 -21.15 -6.65 -3.81
C VAL A 80 -19.79 -7.33 -3.66
N PRO A 81 -19.28 -7.99 -4.72
CA PRO A 81 -17.92 -8.52 -4.71
C PRO A 81 -16.86 -7.45 -4.47
N VAL A 82 -15.76 -7.86 -3.82
CA VAL A 82 -14.58 -7.01 -3.58
C VAL A 82 -13.36 -7.68 -4.21
N ALA A 83 -12.71 -7.00 -5.16
CA ALA A 83 -11.48 -7.49 -5.80
C ALA A 83 -10.25 -6.76 -5.24
N ILE A 84 -9.22 -7.53 -4.88
CA ILE A 84 -7.98 -7.03 -4.26
C ILE A 84 -6.79 -7.72 -4.93
N PRO A 85 -5.76 -6.98 -5.38
CA PRO A 85 -4.51 -7.58 -5.82
C PRO A 85 -3.89 -8.44 -4.72
N LYS A 86 -3.47 -9.65 -5.08
CA LYS A 86 -2.55 -10.44 -4.26
C LYS A 86 -1.20 -9.74 -4.28
N ALA A 87 -0.96 -8.90 -3.29
CA ALA A 87 0.21 -8.02 -3.18
C ALA A 87 0.54 -7.74 -1.72
N HIS A 88 1.82 -7.61 -1.38
CA HIS A 88 2.23 -7.27 -0.01
C HIS A 88 1.92 -5.80 0.31
N ASP A 89 2.18 -4.90 -0.64
CA ASP A 89 1.96 -3.48 -0.50
C ASP A 89 1.89 -2.80 -1.88
N CYS A 90 1.87 -1.46 -1.88
CA CYS A 90 1.83 -0.67 -3.11
C CYS A 90 3.07 -0.86 -3.99
N ILE A 91 4.24 -1.27 -3.48
CA ILE A 91 5.46 -1.48 -4.29
C ILE A 91 5.23 -2.63 -5.27
N THR A 92 4.56 -3.71 -4.84
CA THR A 92 4.15 -4.78 -5.76
C THR A 92 3.27 -4.24 -6.89
N LEU A 93 2.36 -3.31 -6.58
CA LEU A 93 1.47 -2.69 -7.58
C LEU A 93 2.23 -1.79 -8.55
N PHE A 94 3.26 -1.08 -8.07
CA PHE A 94 4.15 -0.29 -8.91
C PHE A 94 5.01 -1.15 -9.85
N LEU A 95 5.45 -2.32 -9.39
CA LEU A 95 6.29 -3.23 -10.17
C LEU A 95 5.49 -4.16 -11.09
N GLY A 96 4.18 -4.26 -10.87
CA GLY A 96 3.23 -5.01 -11.70
C GLY A 96 3.28 -6.53 -11.52
N ASP A 97 4.12 -7.05 -10.61
CA ASP A 97 4.28 -8.50 -10.44
C ASP A 97 4.82 -8.86 -9.05
N ARG A 98 4.22 -9.88 -8.43
CA ARG A 98 4.62 -10.40 -7.10
C ARG A 98 6.01 -11.01 -7.11
N ALA A 99 6.37 -11.77 -8.14
CA ALA A 99 7.65 -12.45 -8.24
C ALA A 99 8.78 -11.44 -8.49
N ARG A 100 8.53 -10.42 -9.33
CA ARG A 100 9.44 -9.30 -9.54
C ARG A 100 9.67 -8.52 -8.25
N TYR A 101 8.61 -8.19 -7.51
CA TYR A 101 8.76 -7.55 -6.20
C TYR A 101 9.62 -8.38 -5.27
N ARG A 102 9.34 -9.68 -5.16
CA ARG A 102 10.12 -10.61 -4.33
C ARG A 102 11.59 -10.64 -4.74
N GLN A 103 11.88 -10.80 -6.02
CA GLN A 103 13.26 -10.82 -6.52
C GLN A 103 14.00 -9.54 -6.13
N VAL A 104 13.40 -8.36 -6.39
CA VAL A 104 14.04 -7.09 -6.09
C VAL A 104 14.24 -6.89 -4.59
N PHE A 105 13.30 -7.37 -3.77
CA PHE A 105 13.39 -7.32 -2.31
C PHE A 105 14.45 -8.29 -1.77
N GLU A 106 14.53 -9.52 -2.28
CA GLU A 106 15.54 -10.52 -1.88
C GLU A 106 16.96 -10.09 -2.28
N GLU A 107 17.12 -9.42 -3.41
CA GLU A 107 18.41 -8.89 -3.87
C GLU A 107 18.94 -7.79 -2.93
N GLU A 108 18.08 -6.88 -2.47
CA GLU A 108 18.48 -5.83 -1.53
C GLU A 108 17.26 -5.35 -0.71
N PRO A 109 17.00 -5.95 0.47
CA PRO A 109 15.89 -5.56 1.35
C PRO A 109 16.02 -4.11 1.85
N GLY A 110 17.25 -3.60 1.93
CA GLY A 110 17.60 -2.24 2.32
C GLY A 110 17.29 -1.19 1.26
N THR A 111 16.11 -1.24 0.65
CA THR A 111 15.70 -0.34 -0.43
C THR A 111 14.73 0.74 0.06
N TYR A 112 15.09 1.99 -0.19
CA TYR A 112 14.24 3.16 0.00
C TYR A 112 13.55 3.52 -1.32
N TRP A 113 12.22 3.48 -1.34
CA TRP A 113 11.43 3.61 -2.57
C TRP A 113 10.87 5.02 -2.76
N TYR A 114 11.04 5.54 -3.97
CA TYR A 114 10.57 6.85 -4.41
C TYR A 114 9.64 6.68 -5.61
N THR A 115 8.44 7.27 -5.54
CA THR A 115 7.49 7.39 -6.64
C THR A 115 6.91 8.81 -6.67
N ASN A 116 6.45 9.27 -7.83
CA ASN A 116 5.99 10.66 -8.01
C ASN A 116 4.88 11.04 -7.03
N ASP A 117 3.75 10.33 -7.11
CA ASP A 117 2.57 10.60 -6.28
C ASP A 117 2.89 10.51 -4.79
N TYR A 118 3.75 9.57 -4.39
CA TYR A 118 4.10 9.41 -2.99
C TYR A 118 4.90 10.60 -2.46
N ILE A 119 5.88 11.10 -3.20
CA ILE A 119 6.72 12.22 -2.76
C ILE A 119 5.99 13.56 -2.84
N GLU A 120 5.09 13.74 -3.81
CA GLU A 120 4.37 15.00 -4.00
C GLU A 120 3.18 15.16 -3.04
N ARG A 121 2.47 14.07 -2.73
CA ARG A 121 1.28 14.13 -1.87
C ARG A 121 1.62 14.08 -0.40
N LYS A 122 2.80 13.58 -0.07
CA LYS A 122 3.35 13.60 1.28
C LYS A 122 3.95 14.98 1.56
N ALA A 123 3.09 15.97 1.77
CA ALA A 123 3.51 17.32 2.12
C ALA A 123 4.32 17.32 3.43
N GLY A 124 5.65 17.40 3.33
CA GLY A 124 6.53 17.75 4.45
C GLY A 124 7.30 16.62 5.14
N THR A 125 7.16 15.34 4.75
CA THR A 125 7.90 14.25 5.41
C THR A 125 8.65 13.35 4.42
N THR A 126 9.98 13.28 4.58
CA THR A 126 10.90 12.45 3.77
C THR A 126 10.92 11.01 4.31
N VAL A 127 9.77 10.33 4.27
CA VAL A 127 9.65 8.95 4.76
C VAL A 127 9.26 8.09 3.57
N ALA A 128 9.85 6.90 3.41
CA ALA A 128 9.72 6.08 2.20
C ALA A 128 8.39 5.35 2.13
N LEU A 129 8.01 4.97 0.91
CA LEU A 129 6.93 4.00 0.71
C LEU A 129 7.34 2.65 1.32
N GLY A 130 6.50 2.10 2.20
CA GLY A 130 6.74 0.82 2.87
C GLY A 130 7.49 0.92 4.21
N THR A 131 7.99 2.09 4.58
CA THR A 131 8.61 2.29 5.90
C THR A 131 7.57 2.87 6.85
N GLY A 132 7.05 2.04 7.76
CA GLY A 132 6.11 2.46 8.81
C GLY A 132 6.70 3.40 9.87
N ILE A 133 7.79 4.10 9.56
CA ILE A 133 8.56 4.93 10.49
C ILE A 133 8.59 6.35 9.96
N GLU A 134 7.70 7.18 10.46
CA GLU A 134 7.84 8.63 10.39
C GLU A 134 9.06 9.05 11.20
N THR A 135 9.98 9.83 10.64
CA THR A 135 11.11 10.35 11.45
C THR A 135 11.43 11.78 11.08
N ASN A 136 10.87 12.70 11.87
CA ASN A 136 11.60 13.87 12.31
C ASN A 136 12.38 13.43 13.57
N LEU A 137 13.65 13.04 13.39
CA LEU A 137 14.44 12.37 14.43
C LEU A 137 14.62 13.22 15.69
N ASP A 138 14.62 14.55 15.55
CA ASP A 138 14.81 15.47 16.65
C ASP A 138 13.54 15.54 17.53
N GLU A 139 12.36 15.61 16.94
CA GLU A 139 11.07 15.59 17.67
C GLU A 139 10.82 14.23 18.34
N VAL A 140 11.17 13.13 17.67
CA VAL A 140 11.06 11.77 18.24
C VAL A 140 12.03 11.57 19.40
N TYR A 141 13.25 12.13 19.30
CA TYR A 141 14.21 12.08 20.40
C TYR A 141 13.72 12.87 21.61
N GLU A 142 13.23 14.10 21.41
CA GLU A 142 12.66 14.91 22.49
C GLU A 142 11.47 14.20 23.18
N GLU A 143 10.57 13.59 22.41
CA GLU A 143 9.45 12.79 22.94
C GLU A 143 9.95 11.59 23.75
N TYR A 144 10.97 10.87 23.26
CA TYR A 144 11.51 9.71 23.96
C TYR A 144 12.28 10.08 25.22
N VAL A 145 12.98 11.21 25.21
CA VAL A 145 13.62 11.75 26.42
C VAL A 145 12.58 12.09 27.47
N GLU A 146 11.47 12.73 27.08
CA GLU A 146 10.37 13.08 28.00
C GLU A 146 9.69 11.82 28.57
N LYS A 147 9.47 10.82 27.74
CA LYS A 147 8.65 9.64 28.09
C LYS A 147 9.43 8.51 28.76
N TYR A 148 10.69 8.32 28.39
CA TYR A 148 11.50 7.16 28.81
C TYR A 148 12.81 7.54 29.51
N GLY A 149 13.13 8.83 29.57
CA GLY A 149 14.39 9.35 30.10
C GLY A 149 15.53 9.23 29.08
N LYS A 150 16.55 10.08 29.27
CA LYS A 150 17.64 10.27 28.31
C LYS A 150 18.36 8.97 27.93
N ASP A 151 18.75 8.14 28.89
CA ASP A 151 19.52 6.92 28.62
C ASP A 151 18.72 5.89 27.79
N ASN A 152 17.40 5.79 27.99
CA ASN A 152 16.53 4.95 27.17
C ASN A 152 16.26 5.57 25.81
N ALA A 153 16.11 6.90 25.73
CA ALA A 153 15.96 7.60 24.47
C ALA A 153 17.20 7.43 23.59
N ASP A 154 18.40 7.56 24.17
CA ASP A 154 19.68 7.34 23.49
C ASP A 154 19.77 5.90 22.94
N TYR A 155 19.40 4.90 23.75
CA TYR A 155 19.34 3.50 23.30
C TYR A 155 18.30 3.27 22.20
N LEU A 156 17.09 3.83 22.33
CA LEU A 156 16.03 3.70 21.31
C LEU A 156 16.44 4.37 20.00
N MET A 157 17.10 5.53 20.06
CA MET A 157 17.65 6.20 18.89
C MET A 157 18.80 5.43 18.26
N GLU A 158 19.65 4.77 19.04
CA GLU A 158 20.71 3.88 18.54
C GLU A 158 20.10 2.68 17.80
N VAL A 159 19.06 2.05 18.36
CA VAL A 159 18.33 0.96 17.72
C VAL A 159 17.63 1.43 16.43
N MET A 160 17.00 2.61 16.45
CA MET A 160 16.40 3.21 15.24
C MET A 160 17.45 3.58 14.19
N GLY A 161 18.61 4.09 14.61
CA GLY A 161 19.77 4.35 13.76
C GLY A 161 20.33 3.07 13.16
N ALA A 162 20.36 1.96 13.91
CA ALA A 162 20.72 0.64 13.41
C ALA A 162 19.71 0.13 12.36
N TRP A 163 18.41 0.42 12.52
CA TRP A 163 17.40 0.13 11.50
C TRP A 163 17.61 0.95 10.21
N GLN A 164 18.00 2.22 10.34
CA GLN A 164 18.37 3.07 9.20
C GLN A 164 19.69 2.64 8.55
N ALA A 165 20.62 2.04 9.29
CA ALA A 165 21.90 1.51 8.81
C ALA A 165 21.77 0.29 7.88
N HIS A 166 20.56 -0.28 7.74
CA HIS A 166 20.29 -1.37 6.80
C HIS A 166 19.90 -0.90 5.39
N TYR A 167 19.52 0.37 5.20
CA TYR A 167 19.27 0.88 3.85
C TYR A 167 20.59 1.10 3.13
N ARG A 168 20.64 0.64 1.88
CA ARG A 168 21.81 0.69 1.00
C ARG A 168 21.47 1.15 -0.41
N ARG A 169 20.18 1.24 -0.74
CA ARG A 169 19.70 1.54 -2.08
C ARG A 169 18.54 2.52 -2.05
N ALA A 170 18.58 3.53 -2.90
CA ALA A 170 17.44 4.40 -3.21
C ALA A 170 16.93 4.06 -4.61
N VAL A 171 15.68 3.60 -4.71
CA VAL A 171 15.04 3.29 -5.99
C VAL A 171 14.00 4.34 -6.33
N PHE A 172 14.16 5.00 -7.47
CA PHE A 172 13.07 5.72 -8.11
C PHE A 172 12.32 4.79 -9.07
N ILE A 173 11.03 4.56 -8.83
CA ILE A 173 10.16 3.82 -9.74
C ILE A 173 9.57 4.80 -10.75
N ASP A 174 10.02 4.68 -11.99
CA ASP A 174 9.51 5.42 -13.12
C ASP A 174 8.32 4.70 -13.75
N THR A 175 7.13 5.24 -13.54
CA THR A 175 5.88 4.66 -14.02
C THR A 175 5.51 5.11 -15.44
N GLY A 176 6.29 6.02 -16.03
CA GLY A 176 5.96 6.70 -17.28
C GLY A 176 4.77 7.66 -17.17
N VAL A 177 4.27 7.95 -15.96
CA VAL A 177 3.11 8.81 -15.72
C VAL A 177 3.51 10.09 -14.97
N GLY A 178 3.30 11.24 -15.61
CA GLY A 178 3.71 12.54 -15.10
C GLY A 178 5.20 12.81 -15.25
N ASP A 179 5.65 13.97 -14.77
CA ASP A 179 7.08 14.32 -14.74
C ASP A 179 7.70 13.88 -13.42
N GLY A 180 8.60 12.91 -13.47
CA GLY A 180 9.32 12.40 -12.31
C GLY A 180 10.74 12.95 -12.14
N ALA A 181 11.17 13.93 -12.94
CA ALA A 181 12.56 14.40 -12.93
C ALA A 181 12.98 14.94 -11.56
N ASP A 182 12.11 15.72 -10.91
CA ASP A 182 12.39 16.27 -9.58
C ASP A 182 12.48 15.18 -8.51
N VAL A 183 11.63 14.16 -8.59
CA VAL A 183 11.61 13.04 -7.63
C VAL A 183 12.81 12.13 -7.83
N ALA A 184 13.18 11.84 -9.08
CA ALA A 184 14.40 11.13 -9.42
C ALA A 184 15.65 11.86 -8.90
N ARG A 185 15.72 13.19 -9.10
CA ARG A 185 16.81 14.01 -8.57
C ARG A 185 16.89 13.95 -7.05
N ARG A 186 15.76 14.07 -6.33
CA ARG A 186 15.70 13.93 -4.87
C ARG A 186 16.18 12.56 -4.39
N ALA A 187 15.78 11.48 -5.08
CA ALA A 187 16.23 10.13 -4.75
C ALA A 187 17.74 9.97 -4.92
N GLN A 188 18.30 10.54 -6.01
CA GLN A 188 19.74 10.55 -6.24
C GLN A 188 20.50 11.37 -5.18
N GLU A 189 20.06 12.58 -4.87
CA GLU A 189 20.67 13.43 -3.83
C GLU A 189 20.65 12.75 -2.45
N GLN A 190 19.56 12.05 -2.11
CA GLN A 190 19.48 11.29 -0.86
C GLN A 190 20.43 10.10 -0.85
N ALA A 191 20.56 9.41 -1.98
CA ALA A 191 21.50 8.30 -2.11
C ALA A 191 22.95 8.77 -1.90
N GLU A 192 23.34 9.87 -2.56
CA GLU A 192 24.67 10.47 -2.43
C GLU A 192 24.96 10.91 -1.00
N ARG A 193 24.02 11.59 -0.33
CA ARG A 193 24.18 12.05 1.06
C ARG A 193 24.36 10.91 2.06
N ARG A 194 23.72 9.77 1.80
CA ARG A 194 23.70 8.61 2.72
C ARG A 194 24.67 7.50 2.31
N GLY A 195 25.40 7.67 1.21
CA GLY A 195 26.30 6.65 0.67
C GLY A 195 25.56 5.42 0.11
N TRP A 196 24.31 5.58 -0.32
CA TRP A 196 23.50 4.52 -0.94
C TRP A 196 23.70 4.46 -2.45
N VAL A 197 23.38 3.31 -3.04
CA VAL A 197 23.27 3.14 -4.50
C VAL A 197 21.96 3.75 -4.97
N TYR A 198 22.03 4.68 -5.93
CA TYR A 198 20.85 5.15 -6.66
C TYR A 198 20.52 4.19 -7.81
N GLN A 199 19.24 3.88 -7.99
CA GLN A 199 18.75 3.10 -9.12
C GLN A 199 17.41 3.66 -9.62
N ARG A 200 17.26 3.75 -10.95
CA ARG A 200 15.95 3.95 -11.60
C ARG A 200 15.42 2.58 -12.02
N MET A 201 14.17 2.28 -11.67
CA MET A 201 13.47 1.07 -12.09
C MET A 201 12.21 1.45 -12.86
N GLU A 202 11.94 0.75 -13.97
CA GLU A 202 10.70 0.93 -14.71
C GLU A 202 9.54 0.26 -13.98
N GLY A 203 8.46 0.99 -13.72
CA GLY A 203 7.22 0.45 -13.17
C GLY A 203 6.42 -0.30 -14.23
N ASP A 204 5.50 -1.15 -13.79
CA ASP A 204 4.54 -1.80 -14.68
C ASP A 204 3.13 -1.66 -14.10
N LEU A 205 2.27 -0.98 -14.85
CA LEU A 205 0.91 -0.65 -14.43
C LEU A 205 -0.07 -1.82 -14.61
N VAL A 206 0.40 -2.99 -15.07
CA VAL A 206 -0.45 -4.12 -15.47
C VAL A 206 -1.44 -4.55 -14.39
N LEU A 207 -1.04 -4.62 -13.11
CA LEU A 207 -1.96 -5.01 -12.04
C LEU A 207 -3.10 -4.00 -11.85
N ILE A 208 -2.77 -2.70 -11.85
CA ILE A 208 -3.78 -1.66 -11.66
C ILE A 208 -4.69 -1.57 -12.88
N ARG A 209 -4.12 -1.67 -14.10
CA ARG A 209 -4.88 -1.71 -15.35
C ARG A 209 -5.85 -2.90 -15.37
N ARG A 210 -5.39 -4.11 -15.06
CA ARG A 210 -6.23 -5.33 -15.05
C ARG A 210 -7.33 -5.23 -14.00
N LEU A 211 -6.99 -4.76 -12.80
CA LEU A 211 -7.96 -4.54 -11.73
C LEU A 211 -9.12 -3.62 -12.17
N LEU A 212 -8.80 -2.45 -12.74
CA LEU A 212 -9.81 -1.48 -13.16
C LEU A 212 -10.53 -1.88 -14.46
N ASN A 213 -9.98 -2.82 -15.22
CA ASN A 213 -10.61 -3.40 -16.41
C ASN A 213 -11.50 -4.62 -16.10
N GLY A 214 -11.62 -5.02 -14.82
CA GLY A 214 -12.42 -6.19 -14.44
C GLY A 214 -11.77 -7.54 -14.77
N ASP A 215 -10.48 -7.56 -15.11
CA ASP A 215 -9.69 -8.78 -15.35
C ASP A 215 -9.09 -9.25 -14.00
N TRP A 216 -9.88 -10.04 -13.27
CA TRP A 216 -9.56 -10.51 -11.92
C TRP A 216 -9.21 -12.00 -11.88
N ASP A 217 -8.31 -12.43 -12.75
CA ASP A 217 -7.82 -13.82 -12.75
C ASP A 217 -6.88 -14.09 -11.54
N LYS A 218 -5.88 -14.97 -11.72
CA LYS A 218 -4.98 -15.49 -10.68
C LYS A 218 -4.29 -14.47 -9.78
N ASP A 219 -4.11 -13.23 -10.23
CA ASP A 219 -3.38 -12.20 -9.50
C ASP A 219 -4.22 -11.43 -8.48
N PHE A 220 -5.51 -11.75 -8.39
CA PHE A 220 -6.46 -11.09 -7.52
C PHE A 220 -7.16 -12.11 -6.62
N VAL A 221 -7.52 -11.67 -5.43
CA VAL A 221 -8.55 -12.32 -4.63
C VAL A 221 -9.86 -11.58 -4.87
N VAL A 222 -10.91 -12.33 -5.20
CA VAL A 222 -12.26 -11.80 -5.36
C VAL A 222 -13.14 -12.37 -4.25
N LEU A 223 -13.49 -11.53 -3.30
CA LEU A 223 -14.39 -11.87 -2.21
C LEU A 223 -15.82 -11.74 -2.73
N GLN A 224 -16.59 -12.81 -2.61
CA GLN A 224 -18.04 -12.79 -2.78
C GLN A 224 -18.72 -12.32 -1.48
N PRO A 225 -19.93 -11.73 -1.55
CA PRO A 225 -20.76 -11.46 -0.38
C PRO A 225 -20.72 -12.57 0.67
N GLY A 226 -20.40 -12.20 1.93
CA GLY A 226 -20.25 -13.16 3.03
C GLY A 226 -18.87 -13.82 3.14
N GLN A 227 -17.89 -13.38 2.36
CA GLN A 227 -16.49 -13.78 2.49
C GLN A 227 -15.63 -12.65 3.08
N GLU A 228 -14.51 -13.05 3.66
CA GLU A 228 -13.49 -12.14 4.18
C GLU A 228 -12.09 -12.50 3.67
N THR A 229 -11.20 -11.51 3.70
CA THR A 229 -9.78 -11.67 3.36
C THR A 229 -9.02 -12.36 4.47
N VAL A 230 -8.13 -13.27 4.09
CA VAL A 230 -7.15 -13.90 4.98
C VAL A 230 -5.76 -13.80 4.39
N VAL A 231 -4.74 -13.76 5.25
CA VAL A 231 -3.34 -13.84 4.83
C VAL A 231 -2.96 -15.28 4.56
N THR A 232 -2.18 -15.52 3.51
CA THR A 232 -1.48 -16.79 3.30
C THR A 232 0.01 -16.58 3.55
N TYR A 233 0.69 -17.64 3.96
CA TYR A 233 2.14 -17.60 4.22
C TYR A 233 2.92 -18.25 3.06
N ASP A 234 2.41 -18.09 1.86
CA ASP A 234 2.92 -18.62 0.60
C ASP A 234 2.90 -17.55 -0.51
N ASP A 235 3.16 -17.96 -1.74
CA ASP A 235 3.28 -17.07 -2.91
C ASP A 235 1.97 -16.38 -3.30
N GLU A 236 0.84 -16.81 -2.76
CA GLU A 236 -0.47 -16.23 -3.01
C GLU A 236 -0.70 -14.96 -2.20
N VAL A 237 0.06 -14.72 -1.12
CA VAL A 237 0.00 -13.57 -0.20
C VAL A 237 -1.31 -13.42 0.59
N MET A 238 -2.44 -13.61 -0.07
CA MET A 238 -3.78 -13.53 0.50
C MET A 238 -4.76 -14.44 -0.22
N ALA A 239 -5.78 -14.86 0.52
CA ALA A 239 -6.90 -15.64 0.03
C ALA A 239 -8.21 -15.08 0.62
N CYS A 240 -9.32 -15.74 0.32
CA CYS A 240 -10.61 -15.47 0.96
C CYS A 240 -11.16 -16.73 1.63
N ARG A 241 -12.02 -16.53 2.62
CA ARG A 241 -12.81 -17.60 3.25
C ARG A 241 -14.24 -17.15 3.51
N ALA A 242 -15.15 -18.11 3.62
CA ALA A 242 -16.51 -17.83 4.06
C ALA A 242 -16.53 -17.40 5.54
N ILE A 243 -17.35 -16.40 5.86
CA ILE A 243 -17.61 -16.01 7.24
C ILE A 243 -18.63 -16.99 7.80
N THR A 244 -18.17 -17.98 8.56
CA THR A 244 -19.08 -18.81 9.37
C THR A 244 -19.61 -17.96 10.50
N SER A 245 -20.92 -17.68 10.52
CA SER A 245 -21.58 -17.18 11.71
C SER A 245 -21.30 -18.16 12.86
N LEU A 246 -20.65 -17.69 13.93
CA LEU A 246 -20.74 -18.41 15.20
C LEU A 246 -22.23 -18.59 15.49
N PRO A 247 -22.70 -19.78 15.90
CA PRO A 247 -24.08 -19.90 16.34
C PRO A 247 -24.29 -18.87 17.44
N HIS A 248 -25.28 -17.99 17.26
CA HIS A 248 -25.80 -17.19 18.35
C HIS A 248 -26.08 -18.15 19.50
N SER A 249 -25.31 -18.04 20.59
CA SER A 249 -25.68 -18.62 21.86
C SER A 249 -26.86 -17.79 22.36
N ASP A 250 -28.04 -18.02 21.77
CA ASP A 250 -29.29 -17.68 22.41
C ASP A 250 -29.38 -18.58 23.63
N GLY A 251 -29.29 -17.96 24.79
CA GLY A 251 -29.58 -18.63 26.04
C GLY A 251 -29.57 -17.66 27.21
N PRO A 252 -30.40 -17.93 28.22
CA PRO A 252 -31.83 -18.23 28.16
C PRO A 252 -32.71 -17.01 28.48
#